data_AF-A0A2E7MH91-F1
#
_entry.id   AF-A0A2E7MH91-F1
#
_cell.length_a   1.000
_cell.length_b   1.000
_cell.length_c   1.000
_cell.angle_alpha   90.00
_cell.angle_beta   90.00
_cell.angle_gamma   90.00
#
_symmetry.space_group_name_H-M   'P 1'
#
loop_
_entity.id
_entity.type
_entity.pdbx_description
1 polymer ?
#
loop_
_entity_poly.entity_id
_entity_poly.type
_entity_poly.pdbx_seq_one_letter_code
_entity_poly.pdbx_strand_id
1 'polypeptide(L)'
;MYLFDQLYVSVYQKVKKHKPKLAAKAARFYVSLLQIGLLLLVGVFFMKFSKQMKMNFLTTPNAWLLFVGITMVVLFKNWMGYSGKKRSILFSKASKPVAKHSLLSLVVFQLLVYALTFIVSKAA
;
A
#
# COMPACT_ATOMS: atom_id res chain seq x y z
N MET A 1 1.55 3.67 16.79
CA MET A 1 2.13 3.20 15.51
C MET A 1 0.98 2.99 14.56
N TYR A 2 1.05 3.52 13.34
CA TYR A 2 0.00 3.27 12.35
C TYR A 2 0.09 1.83 11.81
N LEU A 3 -1.00 1.25 11.30
CA LEU A 3 -1.01 -0.11 10.73
C LEU A 3 0.09 -0.28 9.65
N PHE A 4 0.27 0.71 8.79
CA PHE A 4 1.30 0.71 7.75
C PHE A 4 2.73 0.77 8.30
N ASP A 5 2.95 1.46 9.42
CA ASP A 5 4.25 1.53 10.09
C ASP A 5 4.63 0.16 10.67
N GLN A 6 3.66 -0.57 11.20
CA GLN A 6 3.86 -1.91 11.75
C GLN A 6 4.19 -2.91 10.64
N LEU A 7 3.47 -2.86 9.52
CA LEU A 7 3.77 -3.68 8.32
C LEU A 7 5.17 -3.36 7.76
N TYR A 8 5.54 -2.08 7.71
CA TYR A 8 6.88 -1.65 7.29
C TYR A 8 7.98 -2.28 8.14
N VAL A 9 7.85 -2.20 9.47
CA VAL A 9 8.85 -2.74 10.41
C VAL A 9 8.94 -4.26 10.30
N SER A 10 7.81 -4.97 10.20
CA SER A 10 7.79 -6.42 10.04
C SER A 10 8.47 -6.89 8.75
N VAL A 11 8.20 -6.25 7.62
CA VAL A 11 8.87 -6.56 6.34
C VAL A 11 10.35 -6.22 6.41
N TYR A 12 10.70 -5.06 6.97
CA TYR A 12 12.07 -4.62 7.10
C TYR A 12 12.92 -5.59 7.94
N GLN A 13 12.45 -6.00 9.11
CA GLN A 13 13.22 -6.91 9.99
C GLN A 13 13.48 -8.25 9.32
N LYS A 14 12.54 -8.74 8.51
CA LYS A 14 12.67 -10.01 7.80
C LYS A 14 13.58 -9.94 6.59
N VAL A 15 13.45 -8.90 5.75
CA VAL A 15 14.37 -8.70 4.62
C VAL A 15 15.77 -8.35 5.12
N LYS A 16 15.90 -7.70 6.29
CA LYS A 16 17.21 -7.45 6.92
C LYS A 16 17.97 -8.75 7.22
N LYS A 17 17.27 -9.86 7.53
CA LYS A 17 17.87 -11.17 7.80
C LYS A 17 18.58 -11.78 6.58
N HIS A 18 18.14 -11.45 5.36
CA HIS A 18 18.75 -11.95 4.12
C HIS A 18 19.55 -10.89 3.36
N LYS A 19 19.04 -9.66 3.24
CA LYS A 19 19.64 -8.57 2.44
C LYS A 19 19.49 -7.23 3.19
N PRO A 20 20.38 -6.89 4.14
CA PRO A 20 20.26 -5.69 4.97
C PRO A 20 20.32 -4.38 4.17
N LYS A 21 21.09 -4.34 3.08
CA LYS A 21 21.20 -3.16 2.20
C LYS A 21 19.90 -2.87 1.41
N LEU A 22 19.12 -3.90 1.10
CA LEU A 22 17.87 -3.79 0.33
C LEU A 22 16.61 -3.76 1.19
N ALA A 23 16.69 -4.15 2.46
CA ALA A 23 15.55 -4.22 3.37
C ALA A 23 14.74 -2.92 3.46
N ALA A 24 15.43 -1.78 3.49
CA ALA A 24 14.78 -0.46 3.53
C ALA A 24 14.01 -0.14 2.24
N LYS A 25 14.55 -0.56 1.08
CA LYS A 25 13.94 -0.31 -0.22
C LYS A 25 12.75 -1.25 -0.44
N ALA A 26 12.92 -2.53 -0.09
CA ALA A 26 11.89 -3.55 -0.19
C ALA A 26 10.67 -3.25 0.71
N ALA A 27 10.91 -2.87 1.97
CA ALA A 27 9.81 -2.53 2.89
C ALA A 27 9.04 -1.28 2.43
N ARG A 28 9.75 -0.26 1.91
CA ARG A 28 9.11 0.92 1.33
C ARG A 28 8.26 0.56 0.12
N PHE A 29 8.83 -0.23 -0.79
CA PHE A 29 8.16 -0.65 -2.01
C PHE A 29 6.89 -1.46 -1.71
N TYR A 30 6.96 -2.38 -0.73
CA TYR A 30 5.82 -3.16 -0.28
C TYR A 30 4.67 -2.28 0.25
N VAL A 31 4.96 -1.36 1.17
CA VAL A 31 3.90 -0.50 1.75
C VAL A 31 3.31 0.45 0.71
N SER A 32 4.13 0.98 -0.19
CA SER A 32 3.64 1.80 -1.30
C SER A 32 2.75 1.00 -2.25
N LEU A 33 3.16 -0.21 -2.64
CA LEU A 33 2.31 -1.08 -3.47
C LEU A 33 0.98 -1.40 -2.79
N LEU A 34 0.99 -1.67 -1.48
CA LEU A 34 -0.22 -1.97 -0.71
C LEU A 34 -1.19 -0.78 -0.69
N GLN A 35 -0.69 0.43 -0.46
CA GLN A 35 -1.52 1.64 -0.48
C GLN A 35 -2.07 1.95 -1.87
N ILE A 36 -1.28 1.73 -2.92
CA ILE A 36 -1.74 1.89 -4.31
C ILE A 36 -2.80 0.85 -4.65
N GLY A 37 -2.63 -0.40 -4.22
CA GLY A 37 -3.62 -1.47 -4.40
C GLY A 37 -4.95 -1.15 -3.71
N LEU A 38 -4.92 -0.65 -2.48
CA LEU A 38 -6.13 -0.20 -1.78
C LEU A 38 -6.80 0.98 -2.47
N LEU A 39 -6.02 1.95 -2.96
CA LEU A 39 -6.54 3.06 -3.76
C LEU A 39 -7.18 2.60 -5.06
N LEU A 40 -6.57 1.61 -5.74
CA LEU A 40 -7.09 1.03 -6.96
C LEU A 40 -8.42 0.33 -6.68
N LEU A 41 -8.49 -0.48 -5.62
CA LEU A 41 -9.71 -1.16 -5.18
C LEU A 41 -10.86 -0.17 -4.99
N VAL A 42 -10.61 0.87 -4.20
CA VAL A 42 -11.60 1.91 -3.89
C VAL A 42 -11.96 2.70 -5.15
N GLY A 43 -10.99 3.07 -5.99
CA GLY A 43 -11.22 3.79 -7.24
C GLY A 43 -12.06 3.01 -8.24
N VAL A 44 -11.77 1.72 -8.43
CA VAL A 44 -12.56 0.83 -9.31
C VAL A 44 -13.97 0.62 -8.76
N PHE A 45 -14.10 0.45 -7.45
CA PHE A 45 -15.41 0.38 -6.79
C PHE A 45 -16.24 1.63 -7.04
N PHE A 46 -15.69 2.83 -6.81
CA PHE A 46 -16.40 4.09 -7.04
C PHE A 46 -16.73 4.34 -8.52
N MET A 47 -15.86 3.95 -9.46
CA MET A 47 -16.16 4.01 -10.90
C MET A 47 -17.38 3.16 -11.26
N LYS A 48 -17.40 1.90 -10.82
CA LYS A 48 -18.50 0.98 -11.10
C LYS A 48 -19.79 1.42 -10.41
N PHE A 49 -19.71 1.84 -9.15
CA PHE A 49 -20.84 2.37 -8.39
C PHE A 49 -21.44 3.63 -9.05
N SER A 50 -20.59 4.57 -9.48
CA SER A 50 -21.04 5.79 -10.17
C SER A 50 -21.70 5.48 -11.51
N LYS A 51 -21.20 4.48 -12.25
CA LYS A 51 -21.83 3.98 -13.47
C LYS A 51 -23.22 3.40 -13.20
N GLN A 52 -23.37 2.62 -12.12
CA GLN A 52 -24.65 2.05 -11.71
C GLN A 52 -25.66 3.13 -11.29
N MET A 53 -25.20 4.18 -10.60
CA MET A 53 -26.01 5.33 -10.18
C MET A 53 -26.25 6.39 -11.26
N LYS A 54 -25.83 6.16 -12.52
CA LYS A 54 -25.92 7.13 -13.63
C LYS A 54 -25.35 8.52 -13.28
N MET A 55 -24.34 8.58 -12.42
CA MET A 55 -23.73 9.85 -12.04
C MET A 55 -22.71 10.28 -13.11
N ASN A 56 -23.01 11.37 -13.83
CA ASN A 56 -22.15 11.92 -14.88
C ASN A 56 -20.84 12.57 -14.37
N PHE A 57 -20.63 12.64 -13.05
CA PHE A 57 -19.46 13.29 -12.45
C PHE A 57 -18.13 12.54 -12.67
N LEU A 58 -18.18 11.21 -12.83
CA LEU A 58 -16.99 10.36 -12.79
C LEU A 58 -16.83 9.55 -14.09
N THR A 59 -16.58 10.26 -15.19
CA THR A 59 -16.27 9.64 -16.49
C THR A 59 -14.94 8.88 -16.41
N THR A 60 -14.82 7.75 -17.11
CA THR A 60 -13.63 6.88 -17.15
C THR A 60 -12.28 7.63 -17.25
N PRO A 61 -12.07 8.60 -18.15
CA PRO A 61 -10.79 9.30 -18.24
C PRO A 61 -10.47 10.16 -17.01
N ASN A 62 -11.46 10.84 -16.43
CA ASN A 62 -11.27 11.68 -15.24
C ASN A 62 -10.96 10.83 -14.00
N ALA A 63 -11.57 9.65 -13.90
CA ALA A 63 -11.31 8.68 -12.84
C ALA A 63 -9.86 8.18 -12.85
N TRP A 64 -9.37 7.83 -14.03
CA TRP A 64 -7.99 7.39 -14.23
C TRP A 64 -6.98 8.52 -13.96
N LEU A 65 -7.29 9.75 -14.37
CA LEU A 65 -6.45 10.91 -14.09
C LEU A 65 -6.32 11.18 -12.59
N LEU A 66 -7.44 11.16 -11.86
CA LEU A 66 -7.45 11.27 -10.39
C LEU A 66 -6.67 10.12 -9.74
N PHE A 67 -6.83 8.90 -10.22
CA PHE A 67 -6.12 7.73 -9.71
C PHE A 67 -4.60 7.88 -9.85
N VAL A 68 -4.11 8.33 -11.03
CA VAL A 68 -2.68 8.57 -11.26
C VAL A 68 -2.16 9.68 -10.35
N GLY A 69 -2.90 10.78 -10.20
CA GLY A 69 -2.53 11.88 -9.32
C GLY A 69 -2.39 11.46 -7.86
N ILE A 70 -3.38 10.75 -7.33
CA ILE A 70 -3.36 10.27 -5.93
C ILE A 70 -2.23 9.23 -5.74
N THR A 71 -2.02 8.35 -6.71
CA THR A 71 -0.92 7.37 -6.71
C THR A 71 0.44 8.06 -6.61
N MET A 72 0.66 9.12 -7.39
CA MET A 72 1.91 9.89 -7.35
C MET A 72 2.12 10.57 -5.98
N VAL A 73 1.07 11.15 -5.40
CA VAL A 73 1.13 11.77 -4.06
C VAL A 73 1.47 10.73 -2.98
N VAL A 74 0.86 9.53 -3.04
CA VAL A 74 1.15 8.45 -2.10
C VAL A 74 2.59 7.96 -2.23
N LEU A 75 3.09 7.79 -3.46
CA LEU A 75 4.48 7.42 -3.71
C LEU A 75 5.44 8.46 -3.14
N PHE A 76 5.20 9.74 -3.39
CA PHE A 76 6.00 10.84 -2.85
C PHE A 76 5.96 10.88 -1.32
N LYS A 77 4.77 10.76 -0.73
CA LYS A 77 4.57 10.80 0.73
C LYS A 77 5.27 9.62 1.42
N ASN A 78 5.17 8.40 0.88
CA ASN A 78 5.89 7.25 1.42
C ASN A 78 7.39 7.35 1.20
N TRP A 79 7.83 7.80 0.03
CA TRP A 79 9.25 7.96 -0.24
C TRP A 79 9.89 8.97 0.73
N MET A 80 9.25 10.12 0.93
CA MET A 80 9.69 11.17 1.84
C MET A 80 9.56 10.77 3.32
N GLY A 81 8.49 10.06 3.70
CA GLY A 81 8.23 9.64 5.08
C GLY A 81 9.18 8.56 5.59
N TYR A 82 9.57 7.61 4.74
CA TYR A 82 10.46 6.51 5.09
C TYR A 82 11.94 6.76 4.74
N SER A 83 12.27 7.92 4.15
CA SER A 83 13.65 8.37 3.93
C SER A 83 14.09 9.32 5.06
N GLY A 84 15.26 9.07 5.68
CA GLY A 84 15.85 9.97 6.69
C GLY A 84 15.42 9.76 8.16
N LYS A 85 15.36 10.85 8.94
CA LYS A 85 15.22 10.87 10.42
C LYS A 85 13.99 10.11 10.96
N LYS A 86 12.87 10.12 10.24
CA LYS A 86 11.65 9.39 10.65
C LYS A 86 11.84 7.87 10.74
N ARG A 87 12.70 7.27 9.91
CA ARG A 87 13.06 5.84 10.01
C ARG A 87 13.80 5.53 11.32
N SER A 88 14.73 6.40 11.74
CA SER A 88 15.48 6.22 12.99
C SER A 88 14.55 6.32 14.20
N ILE A 89 13.58 7.24 14.16
CA ILE A 89 12.57 7.42 15.22
C ILE A 89 11.59 6.24 15.27
N LEU A 90 11.20 5.69 14.11
CA LEU A 90 10.38 4.47 14.06
C LEU A 90 11.14 3.26 14.63
N PHE A 91 12.42 3.12 14.31
CA PHE A 91 13.25 2.02 14.79
C PHE A 91 13.55 2.12 16.29
N SER A 92 13.76 3.33 16.82
CA SER A 92 13.93 3.53 18.27
C SER A 92 12.63 3.28 19.04
N LYS A 93 11.47 3.64 18.48
CA LYS A 93 10.16 3.31 19.07
C LYS A 93 9.77 1.83 18.89
N ALA A 94 10.33 1.13 17.90
CA ALA A 94 10.12 -0.30 17.66
C ALA A 94 11.00 -1.23 18.53
N SER A 95 11.63 -0.72 19.60
CA SER A 95 12.48 -1.47 20.53
C SER A 95 11.76 -2.60 21.29
N LYS A 96 10.44 -2.77 21.11
CA LYS A 96 9.69 -3.93 21.62
C LYS A 96 9.51 -4.95 20.48
N PRO A 97 9.63 -6.26 20.73
CA PRO A 97 9.58 -7.28 19.69
C PRO A 97 8.17 -7.35 19.07
N VAL A 98 7.91 -6.58 18.01
CA VAL A 98 6.59 -6.53 17.38
C VAL A 98 6.42 -7.68 16.39
N ALA A 99 5.66 -8.66 16.87
CA ALA A 99 4.71 -9.52 16.17
C ALA A 99 5.22 -10.54 15.12
N LYS A 100 4.94 -11.80 15.45
CA LYS A 100 5.13 -13.06 14.71
C LYS A 100 4.28 -13.16 13.42
N HIS A 101 4.18 -12.13 12.58
CA HIS A 101 3.46 -12.28 11.32
C HIS A 101 4.36 -12.90 10.24
N SER A 102 3.90 -14.00 9.64
CA SER A 102 4.61 -14.72 8.59
C SER A 102 4.73 -13.86 7.33
N LEU A 103 5.87 -13.91 6.61
CA LEU A 103 6.05 -13.19 5.33
C LEU A 103 4.95 -13.58 4.33
N LEU A 104 4.54 -14.85 4.40
CA LEU A 104 3.43 -15.40 3.64
C LEU A 104 2.13 -14.65 3.88
N SER A 105 1.81 -14.31 5.13
CA SER A 105 0.58 -13.56 5.45
C SER A 105 0.60 -12.15 4.84
N LEU A 106 1.76 -11.48 4.82
CA LEU A 106 1.92 -10.17 4.18
C LEU A 106 1.79 -10.25 2.65
N VAL A 107 2.44 -11.21 2.01
CA VAL A 107 2.33 -11.40 0.55
C VAL A 107 0.91 -11.82 0.17
N VAL A 108 0.30 -12.73 0.93
CA VAL A 108 -1.09 -13.16 0.75
C VAL A 108 -2.02 -11.96 0.89
N PHE A 109 -1.83 -11.08 1.88
CA PHE A 109 -2.65 -9.88 2.04
C PHE A 109 -2.56 -8.95 0.82
N GLN A 110 -1.35 -8.76 0.27
CA GLN A 110 -1.15 -7.98 -0.95
C GLN A 110 -1.87 -8.61 -2.15
N LEU A 111 -1.72 -9.93 -2.33
CA LEU A 111 -2.40 -10.66 -3.40
C LEU A 111 -3.92 -10.63 -3.23
N LEU A 112 -4.42 -10.68 -1.99
CA LEU A 112 -5.84 -10.62 -1.67
C LEU A 112 -6.44 -9.29 -2.11
N VAL A 113 -5.76 -8.17 -1.87
CA VAL A 113 -6.22 -6.83 -2.29
C VAL A 113 -6.31 -6.74 -3.82
N TYR A 114 -5.31 -7.25 -4.55
CA TYR A 114 -5.36 -7.26 -6.01
C TYR A 114 -6.40 -8.24 -6.56
N ALA A 115 -6.54 -9.42 -5.96
CA ALA A 115 -7.56 -10.40 -6.32
C ALA A 115 -8.97 -9.81 -6.09
N LEU A 116 -9.22 -9.15 -4.96
CA LEU A 116 -10.46 -8.43 -4.71
C LEU A 116 -10.70 -7.35 -5.76
N THR A 117 -9.67 -6.59 -6.13
CA THR A 117 -9.80 -5.56 -7.17
C THR A 117 -10.15 -6.15 -8.52
N PHE A 118 -9.55 -7.29 -8.88
CA PHE A 118 -9.88 -8.02 -10.09
C PHE A 118 -11.33 -8.55 -10.07
N ILE A 119 -11.75 -9.12 -8.93
CA ILE A 119 -13.13 -9.58 -8.75
C ILE A 119 -14.11 -8.41 -8.88
N VAL A 120 -13.88 -7.29 -8.21
CA VAL A 120 -14.75 -6.09 -8.30
C VAL A 120 -14.75 -5.52 -9.73
N SER A 121 -13.63 -5.59 -10.44
CA SER A 121 -13.58 -5.18 -11.84
C SER A 121 -14.42 -6.08 -12.76
N LYS A 122 -14.53 -7.38 -12.42
CA LYS A 122 -15.24 -8.42 -13.18
C LYS A 122 -16.69 -8.66 -12.76
N ALA A 123 -17.03 -8.39 -11.50
CA ALA A 123 -18.35 -8.62 -10.90
C ALA A 123 -19.40 -7.57 -11.33
N ALA A 124 -19.23 -6.98 -12.50
CA ALA A 124 -20.09 -5.94 -13.06
C ALA A 124 -20.27 -6.15 -14.55
#